data_AF-A0A820LEC7-F1
#
_entry.id   AF-A0A820LEC7-F1
#
_cell.length_a   1.000
_cell.length_b   1.000
_cell.length_c   1.000
_cell.angle_alpha   90.00
_cell.angle_beta   90.00
_cell.angle_gamma   90.00
#
_symmetry.space_group_name_H-M   'P 1'
#
loop_
_entity.id
_entity.type
_entity.pdbx_description
1 polymer ?
#
loop_
_entity_poly.entity_id
_entity_poly.type
_entity_poly.pdbx_seq_one_letter_code
_entity_poly.pdbx_strand_id
1 'polypeptide(L)'
;KWLHFNLYGDWLKSISFYTAFSRLILILKALHVNNDRAKIILKLDKTTIIEIRHTYPTLTNDEWIKVDASWNDLILADYDKKNNANVATLTQSEIRDIILGMEISTPSAQRQQIAEIEKQTKDSSQLTATTTETVSKHEDRIITATTTTNLHLRTNHIYVSSNDVKETGYRYILPKNILKRLIIISHLRAQVRQLIEIFENNNNLFKEIRCVVLTPQWSTRESVHLPNILPQHEYLKDMEPLGWIHTQPDELPQLSPQDITTHAKIMNDHASWDREKTIVITCSFTSGPASLKAYKLTPAGYDWGRSNTDRGNNPKGYAPSHYEEVPLSVSDRFLGFFMIPEQGSWNYNFMDVSRDADMKYDLILSSPKEFDDEIHRPSHFMNFSN
;
A
#
# COMPACT_ATOMS: atom_id res chain seq x y z
N LYS A 1 -10.47 -55.54 1.26
CA LYS A 1 -9.11 -56.03 0.91
C LYS A 1 -8.20 -54.80 0.89
N TRP A 2 -7.20 -54.72 1.77
CA TRP A 2 -6.29 -53.57 1.84
C TRP A 2 -5.11 -53.80 0.89
N LEU A 3 -4.78 -52.79 0.08
CA LEU A 3 -3.64 -52.81 -0.82
C LEU A 3 -2.65 -51.75 -0.34
N HIS A 4 -1.37 -52.14 -0.24
CA HIS A 4 -0.30 -51.26 0.18
C HIS A 4 0.56 -50.90 -1.04
N PHE A 5 0.75 -49.60 -1.28
CA PHE A 5 1.53 -49.09 -2.41
C PHE A 5 2.51 -48.02 -1.93
N ASN A 6 3.71 -48.02 -2.52
CA ASN A 6 4.67 -46.94 -2.37
C ASN A 6 4.69 -46.12 -3.66
N LEU A 7 4.17 -44.89 -3.58
CA LEU A 7 4.10 -43.98 -4.73
C LEU A 7 5.49 -43.45 -5.13
N TYR A 8 6.48 -43.42 -4.24
CA TYR A 8 7.80 -42.87 -4.58
C TYR A 8 8.74 -43.90 -5.22
N GLY A 9 8.37 -45.19 -5.25
CA GLY A 9 9.28 -46.24 -5.68
C GLY A 9 10.58 -46.19 -4.88
N ASP A 10 11.70 -45.95 -5.57
CA ASP A 10 13.04 -45.87 -5.02
C ASP A 10 13.64 -44.46 -4.97
N TRP A 11 12.86 -43.41 -5.31
CA TRP A 11 13.35 -42.03 -5.40
C TRP A 11 14.05 -41.54 -4.11
N LEU A 12 13.58 -41.96 -2.94
CA LEU A 12 14.15 -41.55 -1.65
C LEU A 12 15.58 -42.06 -1.41
N LYS A 13 16.12 -42.95 -2.27
CA LYS A 13 17.53 -43.34 -2.25
C LYS A 13 18.45 -42.28 -2.85
N SER A 14 17.95 -41.46 -3.77
CA SER A 14 18.76 -40.50 -4.54
C SER A 14 18.32 -39.05 -4.41
N ILE A 15 17.09 -38.79 -3.95
CA ILE A 15 16.54 -37.44 -3.77
C ILE A 15 15.84 -37.27 -2.42
N SER A 16 15.70 -36.02 -1.99
CA SER A 16 15.02 -35.67 -0.73
C SER A 16 13.51 -35.95 -0.79
N PHE A 17 12.88 -36.09 0.39
CA PHE A 17 11.43 -36.23 0.49
C PHE A 17 10.67 -35.07 -0.17
N TYR A 18 11.16 -33.83 -0.01
CA TYR A 18 10.56 -32.65 -0.61
C TYR A 18 10.57 -32.73 -2.14
N THR A 19 11.69 -33.17 -2.73
CA THR A 19 11.84 -33.34 -4.17
C THR A 19 10.95 -34.48 -4.69
N ALA A 20 10.90 -35.60 -3.98
CA ALA A 20 10.05 -36.74 -4.34
C ALA A 20 8.55 -36.38 -4.30
N PHE A 21 8.13 -35.64 -3.29
CA PHE A 21 6.75 -35.14 -3.19
C PHE A 21 6.44 -34.14 -4.31
N SER A 22 7.34 -33.20 -4.59
CA SER A 22 7.16 -32.22 -5.66
C SER A 22 7.01 -32.88 -7.04
N ARG A 23 7.82 -33.92 -7.32
CA ARG A 23 7.70 -34.74 -8.53
C ARG A 23 6.35 -35.47 -8.61
N LEU A 24 5.89 -36.05 -7.50
CA LEU A 24 4.60 -36.73 -7.47
C LEU A 24 3.45 -35.77 -7.81
N ILE A 25 3.44 -34.56 -7.24
CA ILE A 25 2.42 -33.55 -7.55
C ILE A 25 2.46 -33.17 -9.03
N LEU A 26 3.66 -32.98 -9.59
CA LEU A 26 3.85 -32.64 -10.99
C LEU A 26 3.27 -33.74 -11.92
N ILE A 27 3.51 -35.01 -11.60
CA ILE A 27 2.95 -36.17 -12.31
C ILE A 27 1.42 -36.14 -12.27
N LEU A 28 0.84 -36.02 -11.08
CA LEU A 28 -0.61 -36.04 -10.90
C LEU A 28 -1.27 -34.87 -11.63
N LYS A 29 -0.66 -33.67 -11.57
CA LYS A 29 -1.16 -32.49 -12.26
C LYS A 29 -1.06 -32.63 -13.78
N ALA A 30 0.06 -33.12 -14.31
CA ALA A 30 0.23 -33.36 -15.74
C ALA A 30 -0.78 -34.39 -16.27
N LEU A 31 -1.00 -35.48 -15.52
CA LEU A 31 -2.01 -36.51 -15.86
C LEU A 31 -3.44 -35.98 -15.81
N HIS A 32 -3.73 -35.01 -14.93
CA HIS A 32 -5.02 -34.33 -14.85
C HIS A 32 -5.23 -33.34 -16.00
N VAL A 33 -4.18 -32.61 -16.38
CA VAL A 33 -4.20 -31.63 -17.48
C VAL A 33 -4.34 -32.31 -18.84
N ASN A 34 -3.47 -33.27 -19.14
CA ASN A 34 -3.48 -33.99 -20.40
C ASN A 34 -2.90 -35.39 -20.21
N ASN A 35 -3.79 -36.35 -19.97
CA ASN A 35 -3.42 -37.73 -19.63
C ASN A 35 -2.54 -38.39 -20.69
N ASP A 36 -2.88 -38.21 -21.96
CA ASP A 36 -2.20 -38.87 -23.08
C ASP A 36 -0.80 -38.29 -23.30
N ARG A 37 -0.66 -36.96 -23.31
CA ARG A 37 0.66 -36.32 -23.44
C ARG A 37 1.54 -36.58 -22.23
N ALA A 38 0.99 -36.56 -21.02
CA ALA A 38 1.74 -36.85 -19.82
C ALA A 38 2.32 -38.28 -19.83
N LYS A 39 1.57 -39.26 -20.34
CA LYS A 39 2.05 -40.64 -20.56
C LYS A 39 3.10 -40.74 -21.66
N ILE A 40 2.99 -39.97 -22.73
CA ILE A 40 4.00 -39.92 -23.80
C ILE A 40 5.32 -39.34 -23.26
N ILE A 41 5.26 -38.31 -22.40
CA ILE A 41 6.43 -37.66 -21.79
C ILE A 41 7.23 -38.63 -20.90
N LEU A 42 6.58 -39.61 -20.27
CA LEU A 42 7.26 -40.70 -19.54
C LEU A 42 8.15 -41.57 -20.43
N LYS A 43 8.12 -41.35 -21.76
CA LYS A 43 8.91 -42.09 -22.76
C LYS A 43 8.88 -43.59 -22.47
N LEU A 44 7.67 -44.15 -22.46
CA LEU A 44 7.47 -45.60 -22.47
C LEU A 44 7.87 -46.13 -23.86
N ASP A 45 9.15 -46.06 -24.18
CA ASP A 45 9.72 -46.71 -25.34
C ASP A 45 9.89 -48.21 -25.03
N LYS A 46 10.14 -49.04 -26.05
CA LYS A 46 10.24 -50.51 -25.86
C LYS A 46 11.37 -50.95 -24.90
N THR A 47 12.27 -50.04 -24.53
CA THR A 47 13.42 -50.28 -23.64
C THR A 47 13.17 -49.86 -22.19
N THR A 48 12.08 -49.16 -21.89
CA THR A 48 11.85 -48.59 -20.56
C THR A 48 11.25 -49.64 -19.61
N ILE A 49 12.02 -50.06 -18.62
CA ILE A 49 11.63 -51.11 -17.66
C ILE A 49 10.90 -50.46 -16.48
N ILE A 50 9.72 -51.01 -16.14
CA ILE A 50 9.02 -50.73 -14.88
C ILE A 50 9.21 -51.96 -14.00
N GLU A 51 9.81 -51.80 -12.83
CA GLU A 51 9.96 -52.91 -11.87
C GLU A 51 8.59 -53.37 -11.34
N ILE A 52 8.47 -54.66 -11.01
CA ILE A 52 7.20 -55.32 -10.61
C ILE A 52 6.50 -54.62 -9.43
N ARG A 53 7.23 -53.85 -8.61
CA ARG A 53 6.69 -53.13 -7.43
C ARG A 53 6.73 -51.61 -7.56
N HIS A 54 7.15 -51.08 -8.71
CA HIS A 54 7.24 -49.64 -8.94
C HIS A 54 6.06 -49.17 -9.79
N THR A 55 5.56 -47.99 -9.44
CA THR A 55 4.44 -47.33 -10.16
C THR A 55 4.93 -46.59 -11.40
N TYR A 56 6.20 -46.18 -11.40
CA TYR A 56 6.81 -45.33 -12.42
C TYR A 56 8.03 -46.03 -13.04
N PRO A 57 8.44 -45.62 -14.25
CA PRO A 57 9.63 -46.19 -14.90
C PRO A 57 10.90 -45.92 -14.12
N THR A 58 11.87 -46.84 -14.20
CA THR A 58 13.19 -46.65 -13.61
C THR A 58 14.02 -45.77 -14.53
N LEU A 59 14.21 -44.50 -14.14
CA LEU A 59 14.99 -43.50 -14.87
C LEU A 59 16.12 -42.96 -13.99
N THR A 60 17.19 -42.51 -14.63
CA THR A 60 18.28 -41.79 -13.97
C THR A 60 17.84 -40.38 -13.53
N ASN A 61 18.59 -39.76 -12.60
CA ASN A 61 18.27 -38.41 -12.13
C ASN A 61 18.27 -37.37 -13.26
N ASP A 62 19.20 -37.47 -14.23
CA ASP A 62 19.28 -36.55 -15.37
C ASP A 62 18.10 -36.70 -16.33
N GLU A 63 17.60 -37.93 -16.50
CA GLU A 63 16.38 -38.19 -17.27
C GLU A 63 15.16 -37.65 -16.55
N TRP A 64 15.07 -37.84 -15.23
CA TRP A 64 14.00 -37.27 -14.43
C TRP A 64 13.95 -35.74 -14.51
N ILE A 65 15.09 -35.05 -14.53
CA ILE A 65 15.11 -33.58 -14.71
C ILE A 65 14.47 -33.17 -16.04
N LYS A 66 14.74 -33.91 -17.13
CA LYS A 66 14.16 -33.64 -18.45
C LYS A 66 12.66 -33.92 -18.49
N VAL A 67 12.23 -34.99 -17.82
CA VAL A 67 10.82 -35.39 -17.71
C VAL A 67 10.05 -34.37 -16.85
N ASP A 68 10.61 -33.98 -15.71
CA ASP A 68 10.04 -32.96 -14.81
C ASP A 68 9.88 -31.61 -15.55
N ALA A 69 10.90 -31.17 -16.29
CA ALA A 69 10.81 -29.96 -17.12
C ALA A 69 9.69 -30.07 -18.19
N SER A 70 9.60 -31.21 -18.87
CA SER A 70 8.60 -31.45 -19.93
C SER A 70 7.16 -31.44 -19.39
N TRP A 71 6.92 -31.97 -18.19
CA TRP A 71 5.60 -31.90 -17.55
C TRP A 71 5.27 -30.49 -17.06
N ASN A 72 6.25 -29.75 -16.56
CA ASN A 72 6.05 -28.35 -16.19
C ASN A 72 5.60 -27.53 -17.42
N ASP A 73 6.31 -27.67 -18.55
CA ASP A 73 5.95 -27.01 -19.81
C ASP A 73 4.53 -27.40 -20.29
N LEU A 74 4.16 -28.68 -20.14
CA LEU A 74 2.81 -29.16 -20.49
C LEU A 74 1.72 -28.49 -19.66
N ILE A 75 1.93 -28.36 -18.34
CA ILE A 75 0.98 -27.75 -17.41
C ILE A 75 0.85 -26.25 -17.69
N LEU A 76 1.98 -25.56 -17.89
CA LEU A 76 1.99 -24.13 -18.17
C LEU A 76 1.38 -23.79 -19.53
N ALA A 77 1.60 -24.62 -20.56
CA ALA A 77 0.98 -24.44 -21.87
C ALA A 77 -0.55 -24.61 -21.83
N ASP A 78 -1.07 -25.55 -21.01
CA ASP A 78 -2.52 -25.67 -20.80
C ASP A 78 -3.09 -24.47 -20.03
N TYR A 79 -2.35 -23.97 -19.04
CA TYR A 79 -2.72 -22.77 -18.31
C TYR A 79 -2.78 -21.54 -19.23
N ASP A 80 -1.76 -21.31 -20.05
CA ASP A 80 -1.73 -20.22 -21.04
C ASP A 80 -2.95 -20.29 -21.97
N LYS A 81 -3.22 -21.48 -22.51
CA LYS A 81 -4.35 -21.69 -23.41
C LYS A 81 -5.71 -21.44 -22.75
N LYS A 82 -5.88 -21.81 -21.48
CA LYS A 82 -7.15 -21.62 -20.75
C LYS A 82 -7.34 -20.17 -20.31
N ASN A 83 -6.26 -19.47 -20.02
CA ASN A 83 -6.28 -18.19 -19.33
C ASN A 83 -5.77 -17.00 -20.17
N ASN A 84 -5.39 -17.22 -21.44
CA ASN A 84 -4.73 -16.24 -22.30
C ASN A 84 -3.61 -15.51 -21.55
N ALA A 85 -2.67 -16.27 -20.98
CA ALA A 85 -1.69 -15.77 -20.02
C ALA A 85 -0.27 -16.10 -20.47
N ASN A 86 0.55 -15.06 -20.73
CA ASN A 86 1.92 -15.26 -21.18
C ASN A 86 2.80 -15.93 -20.10
N VAL A 87 3.12 -17.21 -20.31
CA VAL A 87 3.93 -18.04 -19.40
C VAL A 87 5.28 -17.41 -19.07
N ALA A 88 5.89 -16.66 -20.01
CA ALA A 88 7.20 -16.04 -19.82
C ALA A 88 7.18 -14.91 -18.76
N THR A 89 6.01 -14.45 -18.36
CA THR A 89 5.84 -13.37 -17.37
C THR A 89 5.51 -13.88 -15.97
N LEU A 90 5.40 -15.20 -15.79
CA LEU A 90 5.07 -15.81 -14.50
C LEU A 90 6.31 -15.88 -13.59
N THR A 91 6.10 -15.50 -12.34
CA THR A 91 7.09 -15.66 -11.26
C THR A 91 7.16 -17.12 -10.80
N GLN A 92 8.25 -17.49 -10.12
CA GLN A 92 8.43 -18.87 -9.62
C GLN A 92 7.37 -19.29 -8.58
N SER A 93 6.82 -18.34 -7.82
CA SER A 93 5.69 -18.60 -6.91
C SER A 93 4.39 -18.83 -7.68
N GLU A 94 4.11 -18.03 -8.72
CA GLU A 94 2.92 -18.23 -9.56
C GLU A 94 2.98 -19.59 -10.29
N ILE A 95 4.14 -19.99 -10.82
CA ILE A 95 4.33 -21.31 -11.43
C ILE A 95 4.04 -22.43 -10.41
N ARG A 96 4.55 -22.29 -9.17
CA ARG A 96 4.30 -23.25 -8.10
C ARG A 96 2.80 -23.36 -7.79
N ASP A 97 2.11 -22.24 -7.70
CA ASP A 97 0.69 -22.19 -7.36
C ASP A 97 -0.19 -22.82 -8.48
N ILE A 98 0.19 -22.63 -9.76
CA ILE A 98 -0.44 -23.30 -10.92
C ILE A 98 -0.32 -24.82 -10.78
N ILE A 99 0.89 -25.30 -10.49
CA ILE A 99 1.18 -26.75 -10.37
C ILE A 99 0.41 -27.35 -9.19
N LEU A 100 0.35 -26.65 -8.06
CA LEU A 100 -0.44 -27.05 -6.88
C LEU A 100 -1.95 -26.99 -7.12
N GLY A 101 -2.39 -26.32 -8.19
CA GLY A 101 -3.80 -26.23 -8.57
C GLY A 101 -4.60 -25.21 -7.78
N MET A 102 -3.93 -24.18 -7.26
CA MET A 102 -4.61 -23.03 -6.67
C MET A 102 -5.25 -22.20 -7.79
N GLU A 103 -6.44 -21.67 -7.53
CA GLU A 103 -7.06 -20.68 -8.41
C GLU A 103 -6.28 -19.38 -8.31
N ILE A 104 -5.37 -19.17 -9.25
CA ILE A 104 -4.74 -17.87 -9.45
C ILE A 104 -5.76 -17.06 -10.25
N SER A 105 -6.34 -16.04 -9.63
CA SER A 105 -7.08 -15.00 -10.34
C SER A 105 -6.16 -14.46 -11.44
N THR A 106 -6.48 -14.75 -12.69
CA THR A 106 -5.61 -14.53 -13.85
C THR A 106 -5.11 -13.09 -13.91
N PRO A 107 -3.81 -12.81 -13.63
CA PRO A 107 -3.28 -11.45 -13.61
C PRO A 107 -2.86 -10.97 -15.01
N SER A 108 -3.27 -11.64 -16.10
CA SER A 108 -2.82 -11.26 -17.45
C SER A 108 -3.53 -10.00 -17.94
N ALA A 109 -4.84 -9.88 -17.75
CA ALA A 109 -5.53 -8.62 -18.06
C ALA A 109 -5.03 -7.48 -17.18
N GLN A 110 -4.73 -7.73 -15.90
CA GLN A 110 -4.33 -6.66 -14.98
C GLN A 110 -2.88 -6.20 -15.20
N ARG A 111 -1.90 -7.10 -15.43
CA ARG A 111 -0.52 -6.69 -15.76
C ARG A 111 -0.34 -6.25 -17.22
N GLN A 112 -1.10 -6.79 -18.18
CA GLN A 112 -1.09 -6.27 -19.55
C GLN A 112 -1.84 -4.95 -19.65
N GLN A 113 -2.96 -4.76 -18.91
CA GLN A 113 -3.53 -3.43 -18.71
C GLN A 113 -2.53 -2.54 -18.00
N ILE A 114 -1.79 -2.96 -16.97
CA ILE A 114 -0.76 -2.11 -16.34
C ILE A 114 0.34 -1.75 -17.33
N ALA A 115 0.80 -2.66 -18.20
CA ALA A 115 1.85 -2.35 -19.19
C ALA A 115 1.32 -1.50 -20.37
N GLU A 116 0.08 -1.72 -20.80
CA GLU A 116 -0.59 -0.97 -21.87
C GLU A 116 -1.11 0.38 -21.36
N ILE A 117 -1.53 0.46 -20.09
CA ILE A 117 -1.75 1.68 -19.31
C ILE A 117 -0.42 2.35 -19.04
N GLU A 118 0.67 1.70 -18.66
CA GLU A 118 1.98 2.36 -18.48
C GLU A 118 2.53 2.89 -19.81
N LYS A 119 2.25 2.22 -20.93
CA LYS A 119 2.57 2.71 -22.28
C LYS A 119 1.63 3.87 -22.68
N GLN A 120 0.33 3.75 -22.43
CA GLN A 120 -0.66 4.84 -22.56
C GLN A 120 -0.49 5.94 -21.50
N THR A 121 0.26 5.74 -20.41
CA THR A 121 0.53 6.69 -19.30
C THR A 121 1.91 7.28 -19.46
N LYS A 122 2.82 6.66 -20.21
CA LYS A 122 3.94 7.34 -20.84
C LYS A 122 3.43 8.27 -21.95
N ASP A 123 2.47 7.82 -22.76
CA ASP A 123 1.86 8.67 -23.79
C ASP A 123 0.84 9.67 -23.22
N SER A 124 0.14 9.36 -22.11
CA SER A 124 -0.73 10.26 -21.32
C SER A 124 -0.06 10.83 -20.06
N SER A 125 1.28 10.78 -20.02
CA SER A 125 2.03 11.73 -19.19
C SER A 125 1.99 13.14 -19.80
N GLN A 126 1.21 13.34 -20.85
CA GLN A 126 0.37 14.53 -20.93
C GLN A 126 -0.74 14.42 -19.89
N LEU A 127 -0.45 14.97 -18.70
CA LEU A 127 -1.47 15.53 -17.83
C LEU A 127 -2.55 16.14 -18.73
N THR A 128 -3.78 15.62 -18.72
CA THR A 128 -4.92 16.38 -19.26
C THR A 128 -5.22 17.49 -18.26
N ALA A 129 -4.27 18.41 -18.13
CA ALA A 129 -4.50 19.72 -17.60
C ALA A 129 -5.49 20.34 -18.58
N THR A 130 -6.75 20.45 -18.16
CA THR A 130 -7.68 21.28 -18.91
C THR A 130 -7.20 22.70 -18.70
N THR A 131 -6.48 23.24 -19.68
CA THR A 131 -6.11 24.66 -19.70
C THR A 131 -7.32 25.46 -20.15
N THR A 132 -8.04 26.03 -19.19
CA THR A 132 -9.07 27.01 -19.50
C THR A 132 -8.37 28.35 -19.68
N GLU A 133 -8.41 28.87 -20.90
CA GLU A 133 -7.96 30.22 -21.20
C GLU A 133 -9.13 31.18 -21.00
N THR A 134 -9.02 32.04 -19.99
CA THR A 134 -9.97 33.11 -19.72
C THR A 134 -9.33 34.45 -19.98
N VAL A 135 -10.04 35.33 -20.70
CA VAL A 135 -9.59 36.69 -21.00
C VAL A 135 -10.22 37.63 -19.97
N SER A 136 -9.39 38.36 -19.23
CA SER A 136 -9.85 39.42 -18.33
C SER A 136 -10.46 40.59 -19.13
N LYS A 137 -11.30 41.43 -18.48
CA LYS A 137 -11.84 42.67 -19.10
C LYS A 137 -10.76 43.62 -19.63
N HIS A 138 -9.52 43.46 -19.16
CA HIS A 138 -8.34 44.26 -19.54
C HIS A 138 -7.44 43.55 -20.58
N GLU A 139 -7.96 42.56 -21.32
CA GLU A 139 -7.24 41.80 -22.36
C GLU A 139 -6.09 40.90 -21.88
N ASP A 140 -5.90 40.75 -20.56
CA ASP A 140 -4.95 39.78 -20.00
C ASP A 140 -5.42 38.33 -20.22
N ARG A 141 -4.54 37.50 -20.78
CA ARG A 141 -4.78 36.07 -21.02
C ARG A 141 -4.38 35.27 -19.79
N ILE A 142 -5.35 34.68 -19.10
CA ILE A 142 -5.12 33.82 -17.94
C ILE A 142 -5.28 32.37 -18.37
N ILE A 143 -4.21 31.59 -18.27
CA ILE A 143 -4.21 30.15 -18.56
C ILE A 143 -4.34 29.41 -17.22
N THR A 144 -5.52 28.85 -16.95
CA THR A 144 -5.75 28.05 -15.74
C THR A 144 -5.68 26.56 -16.07
N ALA A 145 -4.67 25.86 -15.57
CA ALA A 145 -4.50 24.42 -15.75
C ALA A 145 -5.20 23.64 -14.61
N THR A 146 -6.36 23.02 -14.89
CA THR A 146 -7.03 22.12 -13.94
C THR A 146 -6.62 20.68 -14.22
N THR A 147 -5.92 20.04 -13.29
CA THR A 147 -5.61 18.60 -13.39
C THR A 147 -6.76 17.82 -12.78
N THR A 148 -7.49 17.03 -13.58
CA THR A 148 -8.53 16.13 -13.04
C THR A 148 -7.85 15.02 -12.27
N THR A 149 -7.69 15.20 -10.95
CA THR A 149 -7.10 14.18 -10.08
C THR A 149 -8.12 13.07 -9.90
N ASN A 150 -8.00 11.99 -10.69
CA ASN A 150 -8.82 10.77 -10.53
C ASN A 150 -8.46 9.99 -9.23
N LEU A 151 -8.25 10.70 -8.12
CA LEU A 151 -7.90 10.17 -6.80
C LEU A 151 -8.98 9.22 -6.27
N HIS A 152 -10.24 9.50 -6.57
CA HIS A 152 -11.36 8.63 -6.19
C HIS A 152 -11.21 7.21 -6.76
N LEU A 153 -10.62 7.03 -7.96
CA LEU A 153 -10.38 5.69 -8.54
C LEU A 153 -9.34 4.89 -7.74
N ARG A 154 -8.38 5.58 -7.10
CA ARG A 154 -7.36 4.96 -6.24
C ARG A 154 -7.94 4.39 -4.96
N THR A 155 -9.20 4.71 -4.63
CA THR A 155 -9.89 4.15 -3.46
C THR A 155 -10.47 2.76 -3.68
N ASN A 156 -10.48 2.27 -4.92
CA ASN A 156 -11.02 0.95 -5.28
C ASN A 156 -10.09 -0.19 -4.86
N HIS A 157 -8.78 0.06 -4.92
CA HIS A 157 -7.75 -0.88 -4.52
C HIS A 157 -6.87 -0.19 -3.49
N ILE A 158 -6.79 -0.77 -2.30
CA ILE A 158 -6.01 -0.24 -1.18
C ILE A 158 -5.15 -1.38 -0.68
N TYR A 159 -3.84 -1.15 -0.69
CA TYR A 159 -2.87 -2.07 -0.12
C TYR A 159 -2.53 -1.63 1.30
N VAL A 160 -2.56 -2.56 2.24
CA VAL A 160 -2.12 -2.33 3.61
C VAL A 160 -0.94 -3.24 3.84
N SER A 161 0.23 -2.67 4.13
CA SER A 161 1.41 -3.49 4.37
C SER A 161 1.26 -4.23 5.69
N SER A 162 1.52 -5.53 5.66
CA SER A 162 1.41 -6.43 6.81
C SER A 162 2.67 -7.29 7.00
N ASN A 163 3.79 -6.91 6.38
CA ASN A 163 5.00 -7.73 6.41
C ASN A 163 5.69 -7.60 7.77
N ASP A 164 6.09 -8.74 8.36
CA ASP A 164 6.95 -8.84 9.54
C ASP A 164 6.50 -8.05 10.79
N VAL A 165 5.21 -7.79 10.92
CA VAL A 165 4.67 -7.06 12.06
C VAL A 165 4.66 -7.95 13.31
N LYS A 166 5.26 -7.49 14.40
CA LYS A 166 5.24 -8.20 15.70
C LYS A 166 3.79 -8.44 16.14
N GLU A 167 3.46 -9.66 16.54
CA GLU A 167 2.11 -10.00 17.04
C GLU A 167 1.77 -9.31 18.38
N THR A 168 2.79 -8.85 19.09
CA THR A 168 2.72 -8.17 20.38
C THR A 168 2.60 -6.65 20.19
N GLY A 169 1.56 -6.05 20.76
CA GLY A 169 1.34 -4.60 20.74
C GLY A 169 -0.10 -4.23 20.40
N TYR A 170 -0.34 -2.93 20.25
CA TYR A 170 -1.63 -2.41 19.81
C TYR A 170 -1.86 -2.68 18.33
N ARG A 171 -3.11 -2.95 17.96
CA ARG A 171 -3.57 -3.09 16.58
C ARG A 171 -4.44 -1.90 16.22
N TYR A 172 -4.12 -1.21 15.14
CA TYR A 172 -4.82 -0.01 14.71
C TYR A 172 -5.82 -0.34 13.61
N ILE A 173 -7.03 0.19 13.73
CA ILE A 173 -8.11 -0.06 12.76
C ILE A 173 -8.58 1.27 12.18
N LEU A 174 -8.36 1.47 10.88
CA LEU A 174 -8.77 2.65 10.13
C LEU A 174 -10.11 2.41 9.42
N PRO A 175 -11.13 3.25 9.62
CA PRO A 175 -12.37 3.18 8.86
C PRO A 175 -12.14 3.39 7.37
N LYS A 176 -12.79 2.56 6.56
CA LYS A 176 -12.75 2.67 5.10
C LYS A 176 -13.28 4.03 4.61
N ASN A 177 -14.30 4.59 5.26
CA ASN A 177 -14.87 5.89 4.86
C ASN A 177 -13.90 7.06 5.09
N ILE A 178 -13.17 7.04 6.21
CA ILE A 178 -12.11 8.02 6.50
C ILE A 178 -11.01 7.92 5.43
N LEU A 179 -10.52 6.72 5.18
CA LEU A 179 -9.46 6.50 4.20
C LEU A 179 -9.85 6.96 2.79
N LYS A 180 -11.06 6.61 2.34
CA LYS A 180 -11.57 7.06 1.05
C LYS A 180 -11.60 8.59 0.95
N ARG A 181 -12.12 9.26 1.98
CA ARG A 181 -12.20 10.72 1.98
C ARG A 181 -10.80 11.36 2.04
N LEU A 182 -9.89 10.81 2.83
CA LEU A 182 -8.49 11.27 2.91
C LEU A 182 -7.80 11.23 1.54
N ILE A 183 -7.97 10.14 0.78
CA ILE A 183 -7.41 10.03 -0.58
C ILE A 183 -8.01 11.08 -1.51
N ILE A 184 -9.34 11.29 -1.46
CA ILE A 184 -10.05 12.24 -2.33
C ILE A 184 -9.65 13.69 -2.06
N ILE A 185 -9.47 14.07 -0.79
CA ILE A 185 -9.14 15.46 -0.43
C ILE A 185 -7.64 15.78 -0.54
N SER A 186 -6.81 14.81 -0.90
CA SER A 186 -5.37 14.99 -0.99
C SER A 186 -4.93 15.44 -2.38
N HIS A 187 -3.62 15.57 -2.59
CA HIS A 187 -3.04 15.95 -3.88
C HIS A 187 -1.92 14.98 -4.26
N LEU A 188 -1.71 14.74 -5.55
CA LEU A 188 -0.74 13.75 -6.03
C LEU A 188 0.72 14.14 -5.78
N ARG A 189 1.01 15.43 -5.64
CA ARG A 189 2.38 15.96 -5.49
C ARG A 189 2.63 16.66 -4.16
N ALA A 190 1.58 17.22 -3.56
CA ALA A 190 1.71 17.98 -2.33
C ALA A 190 1.36 17.04 -1.17
N GLN A 191 2.26 16.93 -0.20
CA GLN A 191 1.99 16.15 0.99
C GLN A 191 0.94 16.86 1.84
N VAL A 192 -0.02 16.11 2.35
CA VAL A 192 -1.02 16.59 3.30
C VAL A 192 -0.90 15.78 4.57
N ARG A 193 -0.78 16.43 5.73
CA ARG A 193 -0.71 15.81 7.06
C ARG A 193 -2.01 16.06 7.82
N GLN A 194 -2.67 15.02 8.32
CA GLN A 194 -3.86 15.12 9.16
C GLN A 194 -3.58 14.49 10.53
N LEU A 195 -4.05 15.14 11.60
CA LEU A 195 -3.95 14.58 12.94
C LEU A 195 -5.02 13.48 13.11
N ILE A 196 -4.65 12.38 13.75
CA ILE A 196 -5.54 11.25 14.03
C ILE A 196 -5.88 11.23 15.52
N GLU A 197 -7.17 11.21 15.81
CA GLU A 197 -7.69 11.04 17.15
C GLU A 197 -8.60 9.81 17.24
N ILE A 198 -8.37 8.99 18.25
CA ILE A 198 -9.03 7.70 18.41
C ILE A 198 -10.02 7.79 19.57
N PHE A 199 -11.11 7.05 19.42
CA PHE A 199 -12.05 6.75 20.50
C PHE A 199 -11.80 5.31 20.92
N GLU A 200 -11.51 5.09 22.21
CA GLU A 200 -11.31 3.76 22.76
C GLU A 200 -12.65 3.13 23.13
N ASN A 201 -12.94 1.93 22.60
CA ASN A 201 -14.10 1.15 23.02
C ASN A 201 -13.62 -0.14 23.69
N ASN A 202 -13.53 -0.12 25.02
CA ASN A 202 -13.49 -1.25 25.96
C ASN A 202 -12.44 -2.37 25.76
N ASN A 203 -11.56 -2.31 24.77
CA ASN A 203 -10.59 -3.37 24.49
C ASN A 203 -9.18 -2.81 24.29
N ASN A 204 -8.34 -2.91 25.34
CA ASN A 204 -7.04 -2.24 25.42
C ASN A 204 -6.09 -2.52 24.24
N LEU A 205 -6.23 -3.63 23.52
CA LEU A 205 -5.31 -4.00 22.42
C LEU A 205 -5.70 -3.44 21.06
N PHE A 206 -6.98 -3.13 20.81
CA PHE A 206 -7.45 -2.67 19.51
C PHE A 206 -7.80 -1.18 19.58
N LYS A 207 -7.16 -0.38 18.73
CA LYS A 207 -7.31 1.07 18.67
C LYS A 207 -8.07 1.45 17.39
N GLU A 208 -9.34 1.79 17.54
CA GLU A 208 -10.25 2.11 16.43
C GLU A 208 -10.25 3.62 16.12
N ILE A 209 -9.80 4.00 14.92
CA ILE A 209 -9.79 5.41 14.50
C ILE A 209 -11.20 5.91 14.25
N ARG A 210 -11.70 6.82 15.10
CA ARG A 210 -13.05 7.40 14.95
C ARG A 210 -13.04 8.82 14.44
N CYS A 211 -12.00 9.60 14.76
CA CYS A 211 -11.92 11.00 14.37
C CYS A 211 -10.61 11.27 13.59
N VAL A 212 -10.72 12.04 12.52
CA VAL A 212 -9.54 12.64 11.89
C VAL A 212 -9.73 14.15 11.87
N VAL A 213 -8.78 14.85 12.47
CA VAL A 213 -8.81 16.30 12.57
C VAL A 213 -7.91 16.88 11.48
N LEU A 214 -8.51 17.67 10.60
CA LEU A 214 -7.77 18.51 9.67
C LEU A 214 -7.49 19.83 10.36
N THR A 215 -6.21 20.11 10.58
CA THR A 215 -5.76 21.41 11.06
C THR A 215 -5.35 22.28 9.87
N PRO A 216 -5.32 23.61 10.05
CA PRO A 216 -4.65 24.51 9.12
C PRO A 216 -3.26 23.98 8.78
N GLN A 217 -2.90 23.88 7.50
CA GLN A 217 -1.60 23.37 7.11
C GLN A 217 -1.16 23.87 5.74
N TRP A 218 0.14 23.85 5.50
CA TRP A 218 0.73 24.07 4.20
C TRP A 218 1.92 23.14 3.98
N SER A 219 2.18 22.81 2.73
CA SER A 219 3.27 21.94 2.33
C SER A 219 4.35 22.74 1.61
N THR A 220 5.60 22.32 1.83
CA THR A 220 6.75 22.70 1.02
C THR A 220 7.25 21.46 0.28
N ARG A 221 8.30 21.61 -0.54
CA ARG A 221 8.94 20.44 -1.19
C ARG A 221 9.52 19.44 -0.18
N GLU A 222 9.79 19.89 1.04
CA GLU A 222 10.58 19.16 2.02
C GLU A 222 9.78 18.71 3.24
N SER A 223 8.69 19.42 3.58
CA SER A 223 7.91 19.13 4.78
C SER A 223 6.50 19.72 4.76
N VAL A 224 5.63 19.16 5.60
CA VAL A 224 4.32 19.73 5.92
C VAL A 224 4.40 20.48 7.23
N HIS A 225 3.89 21.70 7.24
CA HIS A 225 3.82 22.58 8.39
C HIS A 225 2.39 22.63 8.92
N LEU A 226 2.28 22.58 10.25
CA LEU A 226 1.02 22.62 10.99
C LEU A 226 1.21 23.58 12.18
N PRO A 227 0.13 24.17 12.70
CA PRO A 227 0.16 24.94 13.93
C PRO A 227 0.69 24.11 15.10
N ASN A 228 1.37 24.78 16.01
CA ASN A 228 1.91 24.17 17.23
C ASN A 228 0.81 23.82 18.25
N ILE A 229 -0.38 24.40 18.11
CA ILE A 229 -1.50 24.18 19.01
C ILE A 229 -2.21 22.89 18.61
N LEU A 230 -2.38 21.97 19.56
CA LEU A 230 -3.18 20.78 19.33
C LEU A 230 -4.67 21.11 19.20
N PRO A 231 -5.41 20.35 18.39
CA PRO A 231 -6.86 20.47 18.28
C PRO A 231 -7.56 20.31 19.63
N GLN A 232 -8.52 21.19 19.89
CA GLN A 232 -9.37 21.14 21.07
C GLN A 232 -10.82 21.32 20.66
N HIS A 233 -11.70 20.44 21.14
CA HIS A 233 -13.14 20.55 20.93
C HIS A 233 -13.87 19.66 21.93
N GLU A 234 -15.16 19.93 22.19
CA GLU A 234 -15.98 19.17 23.13
C GLU A 234 -16.02 17.67 22.79
N TYR A 235 -16.26 17.32 21.53
CA TYR A 235 -16.21 15.94 21.05
C TYR A 235 -14.85 15.23 21.22
N LEU A 236 -13.74 15.96 21.38
CA LEU A 236 -12.40 15.39 21.52
C LEU A 236 -12.01 15.10 22.98
N LYS A 237 -12.78 15.59 23.96
CA LYS A 237 -12.44 15.47 25.39
C LYS A 237 -12.34 14.02 25.87
N ASP A 238 -13.18 13.15 25.31
CA ASP A 238 -13.24 11.73 25.67
C ASP A 238 -12.41 10.85 24.71
N MET A 239 -11.60 11.46 23.83
CA MET A 239 -10.78 10.77 22.83
C MET A 239 -9.29 10.82 23.18
N GLU A 240 -8.54 9.80 22.76
CA GLU A 240 -7.10 9.68 22.94
C GLU A 240 -6.38 10.08 21.64
N PRO A 241 -5.41 11.02 21.67
CA PRO A 241 -4.62 11.34 20.50
C PRO A 241 -3.71 10.17 20.15
N LEU A 242 -3.79 9.69 18.91
CA LEU A 242 -3.19 8.43 18.53
C LEU A 242 -2.23 8.53 17.36
N GLY A 243 -1.98 9.75 16.91
CA GLY A 243 -0.91 10.03 15.98
C GLY A 243 -1.32 10.97 14.87
N TRP A 244 -0.73 10.75 13.71
CA TRP A 244 -1.07 11.48 12.50
C TRP A 244 -0.88 10.62 11.26
N ILE A 245 -1.66 10.93 10.24
CA ILE A 245 -1.57 10.33 8.91
C ILE A 245 -1.10 11.40 7.95
N HIS A 246 -0.28 11.04 6.97
CA HIS A 246 0.03 11.94 5.88
C HIS A 246 0.09 11.22 4.56
N THR A 247 -0.11 11.98 3.50
CA THR A 247 0.05 11.51 2.13
C THR A 247 1.44 11.78 1.61
N GLN A 248 1.93 10.89 0.76
CA GLN A 248 3.21 11.02 0.07
C GLN A 248 3.09 10.55 -1.38
N PRO A 249 3.81 11.18 -2.32
CA PRO A 249 3.74 10.84 -3.74
C PRO A 249 4.25 9.43 -4.01
N ASP A 250 5.36 9.04 -3.37
CA ASP A 250 6.02 7.76 -3.60
C ASP A 250 6.01 6.89 -2.35
N GLU A 251 5.94 5.57 -2.53
CA GLU A 251 6.10 4.64 -1.41
C GLU A 251 7.58 4.54 -1.02
N LEU A 252 7.89 4.99 0.20
CA LEU A 252 9.23 4.88 0.75
C LEU A 252 9.46 3.47 1.35
N PRO A 253 10.68 2.91 1.21
CA PRO A 253 11.04 1.65 1.86
C PRO A 253 11.23 1.79 3.37
N GLN A 254 11.35 3.02 3.87
CA GLN A 254 11.60 3.36 5.26
C GLN A 254 10.84 4.62 5.66
N LEU A 255 10.51 4.76 6.93
CA LEU A 255 9.92 5.99 7.47
C LEU A 255 10.92 7.15 7.30
N SER A 256 10.46 8.31 6.83
CA SER A 256 11.38 9.40 6.54
C SER A 256 11.99 9.98 7.84
N PRO A 257 13.24 10.48 7.80
CA PRO A 257 13.84 11.13 8.96
C PRO A 257 13.04 12.35 9.45
N GLN A 258 12.31 13.01 8.53
CA GLN A 258 11.43 14.14 8.84
C GLN A 258 10.22 13.71 9.65
N ASP A 259 9.65 12.55 9.34
CA ASP A 259 8.50 12.02 10.08
C ASP A 259 8.90 11.64 11.50
N ILE A 260 10.07 11.01 11.68
CA ILE A 260 10.64 10.71 13.00
C ILE A 260 10.86 11.98 13.80
N THR A 261 11.49 12.99 13.17
CA THR A 261 11.78 14.28 13.82
C THR A 261 10.50 15.00 14.21
N THR A 262 9.52 15.04 13.31
CA THR A 262 8.23 15.69 13.57
C THR A 262 7.49 14.97 14.70
N HIS A 263 7.33 13.65 14.59
CA HIS A 263 6.58 12.88 15.56
C HIS A 263 7.22 12.93 16.95
N ALA A 264 8.55 12.87 17.04
CA ALA A 264 9.27 13.03 18.31
C ALA A 264 9.10 14.42 18.93
N LYS A 265 9.10 15.49 18.12
CA LYS A 265 8.86 16.87 18.60
C LYS A 265 7.44 17.06 19.11
N ILE A 266 6.44 16.59 18.37
CA ILE A 266 5.03 16.64 18.80
C ILE A 266 4.86 15.92 20.15
N MET A 267 5.41 14.71 20.30
CA MET A 267 5.35 13.98 21.56
C MET A 267 6.11 14.67 22.71
N ASN A 268 7.22 15.36 22.41
CA ASN A 268 7.97 16.09 23.41
C ASN A 268 7.21 17.33 23.91
N ASP A 269 6.52 18.01 23.00
CA ASP A 269 5.83 19.27 23.28
C ASP A 269 4.44 19.03 23.88
N HIS A 270 3.88 17.82 23.70
CA HIS A 270 2.54 17.46 24.18
C HIS A 270 2.52 16.16 24.98
N ALA A 271 2.48 16.30 26.30
CA ALA A 271 2.43 15.16 27.23
C ALA A 271 1.16 14.28 27.10
N SER A 272 0.12 14.75 26.41
CA SER A 272 -1.08 13.95 26.12
C SER A 272 -0.83 12.81 25.12
N TRP A 273 0.27 12.87 24.36
CA TRP A 273 0.63 11.84 23.38
C TRP A 273 1.41 10.71 24.05
N ASP A 274 0.77 9.55 24.21
CA ASP A 274 1.41 8.36 24.76
C ASP A 274 2.41 7.78 23.74
N ARG A 275 3.69 7.71 24.14
CA ARG A 275 4.80 7.21 23.31
C ARG A 275 4.64 5.76 22.88
N GLU A 276 3.89 4.94 23.62
CA GLU A 276 3.68 3.53 23.27
C GLU A 276 2.48 3.29 22.37
N LYS A 277 1.57 4.26 22.28
CA LYS A 277 0.32 4.15 21.52
C LYS A 277 0.31 5.01 20.27
N THR A 278 1.02 6.14 20.26
CA THR A 278 0.97 7.06 19.12
C THR A 278 1.74 6.52 17.92
N ILE A 279 1.20 6.74 16.72
CA ILE A 279 1.74 6.21 15.47
C ILE A 279 1.83 7.27 14.38
N VAL A 280 2.63 6.97 13.35
CA VAL A 280 2.66 7.69 12.09
C VAL A 280 2.12 6.78 11.00
N ILE A 281 1.06 7.20 10.30
CA ILE A 281 0.55 6.48 9.14
C ILE A 281 1.00 7.21 7.87
N THR A 282 1.65 6.48 6.98
CA THR A 282 2.00 6.95 5.63
C THR A 282 0.98 6.41 4.64
N CYS A 283 0.44 7.29 3.79
CA CYS A 283 -0.44 6.92 2.68
C CYS A 283 0.23 7.31 1.36
N SER A 284 0.71 6.32 0.62
CA SER A 284 1.53 6.51 -0.58
C SER A 284 0.71 6.38 -1.85
N PHE A 285 0.86 7.33 -2.77
CA PHE A 285 0.19 7.34 -4.07
C PHE A 285 1.07 6.79 -5.19
N THR A 286 1.34 5.48 -5.13
CA THR A 286 2.10 4.78 -6.18
C THR A 286 1.45 4.91 -7.57
N SER A 287 2.08 4.41 -8.64
CA SER A 287 1.42 4.33 -9.96
C SER A 287 0.15 3.47 -9.98
N GLY A 288 -0.19 2.78 -8.89
CA GLY A 288 -1.37 1.93 -8.73
C GLY A 288 -2.21 2.23 -7.48
N PRO A 289 -2.71 1.17 -6.79
CA PRO A 289 -3.44 1.26 -5.52
C PRO A 289 -2.75 2.15 -4.48
N ALA A 290 -3.52 2.85 -3.65
CA ALA A 290 -2.95 3.55 -2.50
C ALA A 290 -2.37 2.53 -1.50
N SER A 291 -1.17 2.80 -1.00
CA SER A 291 -0.45 1.93 -0.05
C SER A 291 -0.41 2.58 1.33
N LEU A 292 -0.70 1.81 2.38
CA LEU A 292 -0.71 2.25 3.77
C LEU A 292 0.33 1.50 4.60
N LYS A 293 1.12 2.24 5.38
CA LYS A 293 2.00 1.70 6.43
C LYS A 293 1.85 2.50 7.70
N ALA A 294 1.93 1.82 8.84
CA ALA A 294 1.89 2.45 10.15
C ALA A 294 3.18 2.16 10.91
N TYR A 295 3.69 3.18 11.60
CA TYR A 295 4.97 3.14 12.30
C TYR A 295 4.81 3.66 13.72
N LYS A 296 5.54 3.07 14.67
CA LYS A 296 5.75 3.61 16.02
C LYS A 296 7.23 3.93 16.20
N LEU A 297 7.56 5.00 16.91
CA LEU A 297 8.95 5.28 17.25
C LEU A 297 9.45 4.37 18.37
N THR A 298 10.70 3.94 18.25
CA THR A 298 11.40 3.29 19.37
C THR A 298 11.91 4.37 20.35
N PRO A 299 12.25 4.02 21.61
CA PRO A 299 12.86 4.97 22.53
C PRO A 299 14.11 5.66 21.96
N ALA A 300 14.94 4.92 21.22
CA ALA A 300 16.10 5.48 20.53
C ALA A 300 15.71 6.49 19.43
N GLY A 301 14.68 6.17 18.65
CA GLY A 301 14.16 7.08 17.62
C GLY A 301 13.53 8.34 18.19
N TYR A 302 12.85 8.24 19.34
CA TYR A 302 12.35 9.40 20.07
C TYR A 302 13.48 10.34 20.50
N ASP A 303 14.52 9.79 21.16
CA ASP A 303 15.64 10.58 21.64
C ASP A 303 16.43 11.24 20.50
N TRP A 304 16.60 10.52 19.39
CA TRP A 304 17.21 11.08 18.19
C TRP A 304 16.31 12.16 17.54
N GLY A 305 15.02 11.88 17.35
CA GLY A 305 14.10 12.79 16.66
C GLY A 305 13.90 14.12 17.38
N ARG A 306 13.83 14.12 18.72
CA ARG A 306 13.70 15.37 19.50
C ARG A 306 14.96 16.24 19.45
N SER A 307 16.14 15.62 19.30
CA SER A 307 17.42 16.32 19.26
C SER A 307 17.84 16.69 17.83
N ASN A 308 17.21 16.09 16.81
CA ASN A 308 17.53 16.36 15.42
C ASN A 308 17.14 17.79 14.99
N THR A 309 18.12 18.50 14.45
CA THR A 309 18.00 19.85 13.88
C THR A 309 18.25 19.87 12.38
N ASP A 310 18.82 18.79 11.82
CA ASP A 310 19.13 18.67 10.40
C ASP A 310 17.85 18.35 9.61
N ARG A 311 17.56 19.18 8.61
CA ARG A 311 16.41 19.06 7.71
C ARG A 311 16.76 18.42 6.37
N GLY A 312 18.00 17.96 6.19
CA GLY A 312 18.41 17.24 4.99
C GLY A 312 17.76 15.86 4.86
N ASN A 313 17.89 15.26 3.67
CA ASN A 313 17.35 13.92 3.39
C ASN A 313 18.11 12.80 4.10
N ASN A 314 19.37 13.03 4.47
CA ASN A 314 20.25 12.04 5.13
C ASN A 314 20.88 12.64 6.40
N PRO A 315 20.07 12.92 7.44
CA PRO A 315 20.58 13.54 8.65
C PRO A 315 21.46 12.58 9.43
N LYS A 316 22.49 13.13 10.08
CA LYS A 316 23.48 12.33 10.81
C LYS A 316 22.83 11.52 11.93
N GLY A 317 23.15 10.23 11.98
CA GLY A 317 22.69 9.31 13.03
C GLY A 317 21.31 8.73 12.79
N TYR A 318 20.62 9.07 11.69
CA TYR A 318 19.40 8.37 11.29
C TYR A 318 19.67 6.87 11.06
N ALA A 319 18.80 6.02 11.60
CA ALA A 319 18.86 4.58 11.42
C ALA A 319 17.46 3.96 11.37
N PRO A 320 17.24 2.88 10.59
CA PRO A 320 15.96 2.16 10.57
C PRO A 320 15.52 1.57 11.93
N SER A 321 16.44 1.43 12.90
CA SER A 321 16.11 1.00 14.27
C SER A 321 15.36 2.06 15.10
N HIS A 322 15.20 3.28 14.58
CA HIS A 322 14.48 4.37 15.24
C HIS A 322 12.96 4.19 15.22
N TYR A 323 12.44 3.27 14.42
CA TYR A 323 11.01 3.00 14.34
C TYR A 323 10.75 1.51 14.18
N GLU A 324 9.52 1.10 14.42
CA GLU A 324 9.02 -0.24 14.12
C GLU A 324 7.68 -0.14 13.39
N GLU A 325 7.44 -1.05 12.44
CA GLU A 325 6.15 -1.18 11.78
C GLU A 325 5.14 -1.81 12.74
N VAL A 326 3.92 -1.27 12.75
CA VAL A 326 2.85 -1.70 13.64
C VAL A 326 1.61 -2.17 12.86
N PRO A 327 0.79 -3.07 13.43
CA PRO A 327 -0.31 -3.65 12.69
C PRO A 327 -1.40 -2.61 12.41
N LEU A 328 -1.68 -2.40 11.12
CA LEU A 328 -2.78 -1.57 10.64
C LEU A 328 -3.76 -2.43 9.83
N SER A 329 -5.06 -2.26 10.09
CA SER A 329 -6.14 -2.89 9.34
C SER A 329 -7.15 -1.85 8.89
N VAL A 330 -7.76 -2.06 7.73
CA VAL A 330 -8.88 -1.23 7.25
C VAL A 330 -10.19 -1.97 7.49
N SER A 331 -11.18 -1.27 8.06
CA SER A 331 -12.49 -1.86 8.41
C SER A 331 -13.64 -1.05 7.83
N ASP A 332 -14.68 -1.73 7.37
CA ASP A 332 -15.97 -1.16 6.97
C ASP A 332 -17.06 -1.36 8.03
N ARG A 333 -16.72 -2.00 9.17
CA ARG A 333 -17.67 -2.30 10.26
C ARG A 333 -18.16 -1.07 11.00
N PHE A 334 -17.43 0.03 10.93
CA PHE A 334 -17.78 1.29 11.57
C PHE A 334 -17.35 2.48 10.71
N LEU A 335 -17.97 3.62 11.00
CA LEU A 335 -17.66 4.89 10.35
C LEU A 335 -16.88 5.78 11.31
N GLY A 336 -15.86 6.45 10.79
CA GLY A 336 -15.27 7.62 11.43
C GLY A 336 -15.88 8.91 10.92
N PHE A 337 -15.55 10.03 11.56
CA PHE A 337 -15.93 11.38 11.16
C PHE A 337 -14.70 12.29 11.08
N PHE A 338 -14.90 13.46 10.45
CA PHE A 338 -13.87 14.49 10.33
C PHE A 338 -14.23 15.70 11.17
N MET A 339 -13.20 16.38 11.64
CA MET A 339 -13.29 17.72 12.18
C MET A 339 -12.37 18.62 11.37
N ILE A 340 -12.86 19.82 11.06
CA ILE A 340 -12.16 20.79 10.22
C ILE A 340 -12.15 22.15 10.90
N PRO A 341 -11.31 23.11 10.48
CA PRO A 341 -11.34 24.45 11.03
C PRO A 341 -12.72 25.08 10.82
N GLU A 342 -13.31 25.65 11.87
CA GLU A 342 -14.61 26.32 11.81
C GLU A 342 -14.54 27.54 10.89
N GLN A 343 -13.46 28.30 11.00
CA GLN A 343 -13.19 29.46 10.16
C GLN A 343 -12.07 29.17 9.17
N GLY A 344 -12.32 29.56 7.92
CA GLY A 344 -11.34 29.52 6.86
C GLY A 344 -11.15 28.13 6.25
N SER A 345 -9.91 27.84 5.91
CA SER A 345 -9.50 26.67 5.13
C SER A 345 -8.68 25.73 6.02
N TRP A 346 -8.64 24.44 5.71
CA TRP A 346 -7.59 23.56 6.25
C TRP A 346 -6.31 23.63 5.40
N ASN A 347 -6.43 23.97 4.10
CA ASN A 347 -5.33 24.05 3.16
C ASN A 347 -4.87 25.50 2.92
N TYR A 348 -3.66 25.85 3.36
CA TYR A 348 -3.02 27.16 3.18
C TYR A 348 -1.90 27.13 2.12
N ASN A 349 -1.86 26.11 1.25
CA ASN A 349 -0.89 26.05 0.16
C ASN A 349 -1.01 27.22 -0.83
N PHE A 350 -2.19 27.81 -0.99
CA PHE A 350 -2.42 28.95 -1.89
C PHE A 350 -2.60 30.30 -1.17
N MET A 351 -2.36 30.34 0.15
CA MET A 351 -2.59 31.51 1.02
C MET A 351 -1.31 31.90 1.77
N ASP A 352 -0.26 32.31 1.04
CA ASP A 352 1.07 32.56 1.61
C ASP A 352 1.08 33.58 2.77
N VAL A 353 0.25 34.63 2.70
CA VAL A 353 0.20 35.73 3.68
C VAL A 353 -0.42 35.31 5.02
N SER A 354 -1.17 34.20 5.04
CA SER A 354 -1.92 33.73 6.21
C SER A 354 -1.25 32.54 6.92
N ARG A 355 -0.02 32.18 6.53
CA ARG A 355 0.73 31.08 7.15
C ARG A 355 1.36 31.54 8.46
N ASP A 356 0.88 30.99 9.56
CA ASP A 356 1.43 31.24 10.89
C ASP A 356 1.44 29.93 11.69
N ALA A 357 2.59 29.59 12.28
CA ALA A 357 2.76 28.39 13.08
C ALA A 357 2.10 28.51 14.46
N ASP A 358 1.85 29.73 14.94
CA ASP A 358 1.21 29.99 16.23
C ASP A 358 -0.27 30.37 16.07
N MET A 359 -0.85 30.16 14.88
CA MET A 359 -2.25 30.46 14.63
C MET A 359 -3.18 29.62 15.51
N LYS A 360 -4.22 30.28 16.02
CA LYS A 360 -5.33 29.64 16.74
C LYS A 360 -6.43 29.28 15.75
N TYR A 361 -7.10 28.17 16.00
CA TYR A 361 -8.23 27.71 15.19
C TYR A 361 -9.24 27.00 16.09
N ASP A 362 -10.51 27.20 15.78
CA ASP A 362 -11.61 26.43 16.34
C ASP A 362 -12.02 25.33 15.36
N LEU A 363 -12.73 24.32 15.84
CA LEU A 363 -13.09 23.14 15.06
C LEU A 363 -14.61 22.99 14.94
N ILE A 364 -15.06 22.46 13.80
CA ILE A 364 -16.44 22.08 13.57
C ILE A 364 -16.52 20.66 13.00
N LEU A 365 -17.59 19.94 13.34
CA LEU A 365 -17.92 18.65 12.75
C LEU A 365 -18.43 18.85 11.32
N SER A 366 -17.57 18.58 10.33
CA SER A 366 -17.93 18.72 8.91
C SER A 366 -17.02 17.89 8.02
N SER A 367 -17.43 17.69 6.77
CA SER A 367 -16.65 16.96 5.78
C SER A 367 -15.61 17.88 5.13
N PRO A 368 -14.32 17.49 5.09
CA PRO A 368 -13.27 18.33 4.51
C PRO A 368 -13.46 18.49 3.02
N LYS A 369 -13.14 19.68 2.51
CA LYS A 369 -13.13 20.01 1.09
C LYS A 369 -11.88 19.46 0.39
N GLU A 370 -11.94 19.31 -0.92
CA GLU A 370 -10.85 18.76 -1.73
C GLU A 370 -9.67 19.73 -1.80
N PHE A 371 -8.44 19.26 -2.01
CA PHE A 371 -7.24 20.10 -1.98
C PHE A 371 -7.34 21.36 -2.86
N ASP A 372 -7.92 21.24 -4.04
CA ASP A 372 -8.09 22.32 -5.02
C ASP A 372 -9.48 22.99 -4.96
N ASP A 373 -10.23 22.82 -3.87
CA ASP A 373 -11.53 23.49 -3.68
C ASP A 373 -11.38 25.02 -3.70
N GLU A 374 -12.42 25.72 -4.18
CA GLU A 374 -12.41 27.19 -4.33
C GLU A 374 -12.09 27.92 -3.02
N ILE A 375 -12.54 27.38 -1.89
CA ILE A 375 -12.31 27.96 -0.56
C ILE A 375 -10.83 28.00 -0.18
N HIS A 376 -10.01 27.13 -0.77
CA HIS A 376 -8.57 27.05 -0.48
C HIS A 376 -7.73 28.00 -1.34
N ARG A 377 -8.32 28.61 -2.38
CA ARG A 377 -7.61 29.45 -3.37
C ARG A 377 -8.41 30.70 -3.74
N PRO A 378 -8.86 31.53 -2.77
CA PRO A 378 -9.71 32.68 -3.03
C PRO A 378 -9.04 33.75 -3.93
N SER A 379 -7.71 33.89 -3.83
CA SER A 379 -6.92 34.81 -4.66
C SER A 379 -7.07 34.54 -6.16
N HIS A 380 -7.27 33.28 -6.56
CA HIS A 380 -7.44 32.92 -7.96
C HIS A 380 -8.76 33.45 -8.52
N PHE A 381 -9.80 33.58 -7.69
CA PHE A 381 -11.12 34.03 -8.10
C PHE A 381 -11.31 35.55 -7.94
N MET A 382 -10.63 36.17 -6.98
CA MET A 382 -10.69 37.61 -6.74
C MET A 382 -10.01 38.45 -7.84
N ASN A 383 -9.12 37.87 -8.62
CA ASN A 383 -8.48 38.55 -9.76
C ASN A 383 -9.44 38.76 -10.94
N PHE A 384 -10.60 38.10 -10.96
CA PHE A 384 -11.60 38.21 -12.03
C PHE A 384 -12.72 39.23 -11.74
N SER A 385 -12.77 39.79 -10.53
CA SER A 385 -13.88 40.65 -10.07
C SER A 385 -13.70 42.15 -10.32
N ASN A 386 -12.59 42.60 -10.94
CA ASN A 386 -12.39 44.01 -11.32
C ASN A 386 -12.54 44.21 -12.84
#